data_AF-A0A9P6ANJ2-F1
#
_entry.id   AF-A0A9P6ANJ2-F1
#
_cell.length_a   1.000
_cell.length_b   1.000
_cell.length_c   1.000
_cell.angle_alpha   90.00
_cell.angle_beta   90.00
_cell.angle_gamma   90.00
#
_symmetry.space_group_name_H-M   'P 1'
#
loop_
_entity.id
_entity.type
_entity.pdbx_description
1 polymer ?
#
loop_
_entity_poly.entity_id
_entity_poly.type
_entity_poly.pdbx_seq_one_letter_code
_entity_poly.pdbx_strand_id
1 'polypeptide(L)'
;RRWNMILPQLVTPYTKLMSTTSNGRHPVPTFRSSCTKTNCNGPSRRKLKVTCVYTKYLEEIYLDVCKCCPTSLQLLERGLFPSAPVRPTLTVDLDQLDLVSTLFMVGAPNVMNWAETLTSCLARKGYVLGGQDVLRRHYGQALQYYRVMIDMVSQTVNNAIESSRK
;
A
#
# COMPACT_ATOMS: atom_id res chain seq x y z
N ARG A 1 10.53 -7.40 11.71
CA ARG A 1 9.74 -8.43 12.45
C ARG A 1 8.22 -8.27 12.33
N ARG A 2 7.61 -7.08 12.46
CA ARG A 2 6.12 -6.94 12.39
C ARG A 2 5.49 -7.23 11.02
N TRP A 3 6.20 -6.98 9.92
CA TRP A 3 5.70 -7.28 8.57
C TRP A 3 5.40 -8.77 8.34
N ASN A 4 6.18 -9.67 8.93
CA ASN A 4 5.98 -11.12 8.79
C ASN A 4 4.60 -11.58 9.29
N MET A 5 4.00 -10.85 10.24
CA MET A 5 2.66 -11.17 10.75
C MET A 5 1.56 -10.51 9.91
N ILE A 6 1.85 -9.37 9.28
CA ILE A 6 0.84 -8.54 8.60
C ILE A 6 0.72 -8.91 7.12
N LEU A 7 1.84 -9.12 6.41
CA LEU A 7 1.82 -9.40 4.98
C LEU A 7 0.96 -10.62 4.61
N PRO A 8 1.02 -11.76 5.32
CA PRO A 8 0.16 -12.90 4.99
C PRO A 8 -1.34 -12.56 5.09
N GLN A 9 -1.72 -11.67 6.02
CA GLN A 9 -3.11 -11.22 6.18
C GLN A 9 -3.57 -10.30 5.05
N LEU A 10 -2.64 -9.71 4.30
CA LEU A 10 -2.93 -8.81 3.18
C LEU A 10 -3.06 -9.54 1.83
N VAL A 11 -2.60 -10.79 1.73
CA VAL A 11 -2.64 -11.57 0.47
C VAL A 11 -4.07 -11.70 -0.06
N THR A 12 -5.01 -12.21 0.74
CA THR A 12 -6.41 -12.40 0.31
C THR A 12 -7.12 -11.08 0.01
N PRO A 13 -7.00 -10.02 0.86
CA PRO A 13 -7.54 -8.71 0.51
C PRO A 13 -6.95 -8.13 -0.79
N TYR A 14 -5.64 -8.30 -1.02
CA TYR A 14 -4.99 -7.82 -2.23
C TYR A 14 -5.51 -8.55 -3.48
N THR A 15 -5.60 -9.87 -3.47
CA THR A 15 -6.10 -10.63 -4.63
C THR A 15 -7.57 -10.30 -4.92
N LYS A 16 -8.39 -10.12 -3.87
CA LYS A 16 -9.77 -9.64 -4.02
C LYS A 16 -9.83 -8.25 -4.66
N LEU A 17 -8.97 -7.34 -4.21
CA LEU A 17 -8.86 -6.00 -4.79
C LEU A 17 -8.50 -6.08 -6.28
N MET A 18 -7.44 -6.82 -6.62
CA MET A 18 -6.98 -6.99 -8.01
C MET A 18 -8.06 -7.60 -8.90
N SER A 19 -8.80 -8.60 -8.40
CA SER A 19 -9.94 -9.17 -9.11
C SER A 19 -11.04 -8.13 -9.35
N THR A 20 -11.37 -7.33 -8.34
CA THR A 20 -12.45 -6.31 -8.43
C THR A 20 -12.06 -5.16 -9.36
N THR A 21 -10.81 -4.72 -9.34
CA THR A 21 -10.32 -3.62 -10.19
C THR A 21 -9.88 -4.10 -11.58
N SER A 22 -9.96 -5.39 -11.89
CA SER A 22 -9.37 -5.97 -13.10
C SER A 22 -7.90 -5.54 -13.27
N ASN A 23 -7.11 -5.77 -12.22
CA ASN A 23 -5.69 -5.38 -12.10
C ASN A 23 -5.48 -3.87 -12.30
N GLY A 24 -6.27 -3.04 -11.61
CA GLY A 24 -6.13 -1.58 -11.66
C GLY A 24 -6.75 -0.90 -12.89
N ARG A 25 -7.35 -1.67 -13.81
CA ARG A 25 -8.06 -1.11 -14.97
C ARG A 25 -9.31 -0.31 -14.56
N HIS A 26 -9.99 -0.75 -13.52
CA HIS A 26 -11.15 -0.10 -12.94
C HIS A 26 -10.77 0.61 -11.64
N PRO A 27 -11.43 1.74 -11.31
CA PRO A 27 -11.13 2.47 -10.10
C PRO A 27 -11.36 1.58 -8.87
N VAL A 28 -10.54 1.80 -7.84
CA VAL A 28 -10.75 1.17 -6.54
C VAL A 28 -12.16 1.51 -6.04
N PRO A 29 -12.97 0.52 -5.61
CA PRO A 29 -14.29 0.79 -5.07
C PRO A 29 -14.23 1.81 -3.93
N THR A 30 -15.23 2.69 -3.86
CA THR A 30 -15.29 3.69 -2.79
C THR A 30 -15.21 3.00 -1.43
N PHE A 31 -14.18 3.34 -0.67
CA PHE A 31 -13.99 2.76 0.65
C PHE A 31 -15.11 3.17 1.59
N ARG A 32 -15.85 2.18 2.10
CA ARG A 32 -16.91 2.35 3.09
C ARG A 32 -16.60 1.51 4.32
N SER A 33 -15.60 1.89 5.11
CA SER A 33 -15.37 1.19 6.37
C SER A 33 -15.22 2.17 7.53
N SER A 34 -16.27 2.22 8.34
CA SER A 34 -16.14 2.35 9.79
C SER A 34 -16.14 0.94 10.37
N CYS A 35 -15.36 0.67 11.42
CA CYS A 35 -15.47 -0.61 12.11
C CYS A 35 -16.93 -0.82 12.61
N THR A 36 -17.63 -1.81 12.03
CA THR A 36 -19.03 -2.13 12.32
C THR A 36 -19.19 -3.04 13.54
N LYS A 37 -18.08 -3.57 14.08
CA LYS A 37 -18.10 -4.46 15.25
C LYS A 37 -18.41 -3.64 16.51
N THR A 38 -19.54 -3.95 17.14
CA THR A 38 -20.05 -3.31 18.36
C THR A 38 -19.04 -3.32 19.51
N ASN A 39 -18.28 -4.41 19.68
CA ASN A 39 -17.22 -4.52 20.70
C ASN A 39 -15.95 -3.71 20.40
N CYS A 40 -15.82 -3.13 19.20
CA CYS A 40 -14.68 -2.29 18.83
C CYS A 40 -14.98 -0.79 19.09
N ASN A 41 -16.10 -0.43 19.73
CA ASN A 41 -16.51 0.95 20.06
C ASN A 41 -15.80 1.57 21.29
N GLY A 42 -14.86 0.86 21.94
CA GLY A 42 -14.16 1.33 23.13
C GLY A 42 -12.93 2.23 22.89
N PRO A 43 -12.20 2.61 23.96
CA PRO A 43 -11.04 3.55 23.95
C PRO A 43 -9.81 3.07 23.14
N SER A 44 -9.93 1.93 22.44
CA SER A 44 -8.89 1.38 21.58
C SER A 44 -8.93 1.92 20.14
N ARG A 45 -9.97 2.67 19.75
CA ARG A 45 -10.01 3.37 18.46
C ARG A 45 -9.06 4.55 18.47
N ARG A 46 -8.22 4.65 17.44
CA ARG A 46 -7.27 5.77 17.29
C ARG A 46 -7.41 6.33 15.90
N LYS A 47 -7.53 7.66 15.81
CA LYS A 47 -7.40 8.36 14.54
C LYS A 47 -5.92 8.42 14.16
N LEU A 48 -5.60 7.96 12.96
CA LEU A 48 -4.26 8.03 12.40
C LEU A 48 -4.30 8.89 11.13
N LYS A 49 -3.54 9.98 11.12
CA LYS A 49 -3.31 10.80 9.94
C LYS A 49 -2.23 10.14 9.07
N VAL A 50 -2.49 10.00 7.78
CA VAL A 50 -1.54 9.41 6.82
C VAL A 50 -1.50 10.26 5.55
N THR A 51 -0.29 10.57 5.07
CA THR A 51 -0.08 11.20 3.77
C THR A 51 -0.01 10.15 2.67
N CYS A 52 -0.93 10.22 1.72
CA CYS A 52 -1.00 9.35 0.56
C CYS A 52 -0.25 9.99 -0.61
N VAL A 53 0.67 9.24 -1.19
CA VAL A 53 1.48 9.68 -2.33
C VAL A 53 0.92 9.04 -3.59
N TYR A 54 0.21 9.85 -4.39
CA TYR A 54 -0.20 9.51 -5.74
C TYR A 54 0.74 10.14 -6.77
N THR A 55 0.72 9.65 -8.02
CA THR A 55 1.58 10.16 -9.10
C THR A 55 1.28 11.63 -9.43
N LYS A 56 0.02 12.01 -9.28
CA LYS A 56 -0.51 13.32 -9.69
C LYS A 56 -0.68 14.29 -8.52
N TYR A 57 -0.87 13.80 -7.30
CA TYR A 57 -1.21 14.64 -6.15
C TYR A 57 -0.82 13.96 -4.83
N LEU A 58 -0.86 14.74 -3.75
CA LEU A 58 -0.81 14.24 -2.39
C LEU A 58 -2.17 14.43 -1.73
N GLU A 59 -2.54 13.51 -0.84
CA GLU A 59 -3.77 13.58 -0.07
C GLU A 59 -3.48 13.21 1.38
N GLU A 60 -4.05 13.93 2.32
CA GLU A 60 -4.03 13.53 3.73
C GLU A 60 -5.35 12.87 4.09
N ILE A 61 -5.27 11.63 4.58
CA ILE A 61 -6.44 10.88 5.03
C ILE A 61 -6.36 10.60 6.53
N TYR A 62 -7.52 10.39 7.13
CA TYR A 62 -7.65 9.94 8.52
C TYR A 62 -8.23 8.53 8.54
N LEU A 63 -7.55 7.64 9.26
CA LEU A 63 -7.97 6.26 9.46
C LEU A 63 -8.46 6.05 10.88
N ASP A 64 -9.59 5.38 11.03
CA ASP A 64 -10.09 4.92 12.33
C ASP A 64 -9.52 3.53 12.63
N VAL A 65 -8.34 3.51 13.26
CA VAL A 65 -7.58 2.28 13.50
C VAL A 65 -8.06 1.60 14.77
N CYS A 66 -8.35 0.30 14.68
CA CYS A 66 -8.63 -0.55 15.84
C CYS A 66 -8.10 -1.96 15.59
N LYS A 67 -8.18 -2.86 16.58
CA LYS A 67 -7.77 -4.26 16.42
C LYS A 67 -8.54 -4.98 15.30
N CYS A 68 -9.80 -4.60 15.09
CA CYS A 68 -10.68 -5.18 14.09
C CYS A 68 -10.39 -4.70 12.66
N CYS A 69 -9.88 -3.47 12.51
CA CYS A 69 -9.64 -2.80 11.24
C CYS A 69 -8.21 -2.24 11.28
N PRO A 70 -7.19 -3.07 11.05
CA PRO A 70 -5.80 -2.63 11.11
C PRO A 70 -5.47 -1.66 9.97
N THR A 71 -4.52 -0.76 10.21
CA THR A 71 -4.11 0.29 9.27
C THR A 71 -3.82 -0.25 7.88
N SER A 72 -3.02 -1.32 7.79
CA SER A 72 -2.59 -1.85 6.49
C SER A 72 -3.73 -2.40 5.65
N LEU A 73 -4.76 -2.98 6.28
CA LEU A 73 -5.94 -3.46 5.58
C LEU A 73 -6.75 -2.29 5.02
N GLN A 74 -6.99 -1.27 5.85
CA GLN A 74 -7.74 -0.08 5.45
C GLN A 74 -7.06 0.69 4.31
N LEU A 75 -5.73 0.74 4.31
CA LEU A 75 -4.95 1.36 3.23
C LEU A 75 -5.02 0.52 1.96
N LEU A 76 -4.84 -0.80 2.07
CA LEU A 76 -4.87 -1.71 0.93
C LEU A 76 -6.22 -1.66 0.21
N GLU A 77 -7.32 -1.65 0.96
CA GLU A 77 -8.68 -1.51 0.42
C GLU A 77 -8.92 -0.16 -0.29
N ARG A 78 -8.06 0.83 -0.08
CA ARG A 78 -8.04 2.11 -0.82
C ARG A 78 -7.08 2.12 -2.01
N GLY A 79 -6.44 1.00 -2.33
CA GLY A 79 -5.41 0.95 -3.36
C GLY A 79 -4.07 1.54 -2.91
N LEU A 80 -3.82 1.63 -1.60
CA LEU A 80 -2.62 2.20 -1.03
C LEU A 80 -1.84 1.14 -0.25
N PHE A 81 -0.51 1.18 -0.34
CA PHE A 81 0.37 0.31 0.43
C PHE A 81 1.20 1.11 1.45
N PRO A 82 1.16 0.72 2.74
CA PRO A 82 1.82 1.50 3.78
C PRO A 82 3.35 1.38 3.74
N SER A 83 4.07 2.47 4.06
CA SER A 83 5.52 2.41 4.24
C SER A 83 5.95 1.73 5.56
N ALA A 84 5.01 1.49 6.48
CA ALA A 84 5.26 0.90 7.79
C ALA A 84 4.08 0.05 8.26
N PRO A 85 4.32 -1.03 9.03
CA PRO A 85 3.32 -2.08 9.24
C PRO A 85 2.15 -1.66 10.15
N VAL A 86 2.33 -0.68 11.04
CA VAL A 86 1.32 -0.38 12.09
C VAL A 86 0.94 1.10 12.13
N ARG A 87 1.92 2.00 12.06
CA ARG A 87 1.72 3.46 12.10
C ARG A 87 2.48 4.13 10.97
N PRO A 88 2.10 3.90 9.70
CA PRO A 88 2.64 4.65 8.58
C PRO A 88 2.29 6.13 8.73
N THR A 89 3.27 6.99 8.52
CA THR A 89 3.06 8.42 8.28
C THR A 89 2.83 8.69 6.80
N LEU A 90 3.37 7.83 5.94
CA LEU A 90 3.28 7.91 4.48
C LEU A 90 2.83 6.56 3.91
N THR A 91 2.01 6.62 2.88
CA THR A 91 1.56 5.47 2.10
C THR A 91 1.69 5.77 0.61
N VAL A 92 1.91 4.74 -0.20
CA VAL A 92 2.15 4.87 -1.63
C VAL A 92 1.04 4.16 -2.40
N ASP A 93 0.60 4.74 -3.50
CA ASP A 93 -0.33 4.14 -4.44
C ASP A 93 0.17 2.80 -5.00
N LEU A 94 -0.71 1.80 -5.11
CA LEU A 94 -0.37 0.48 -5.62
C LEU A 94 0.07 0.54 -7.08
N ASP A 95 -0.60 1.34 -7.90
CA ASP A 95 -0.27 1.45 -9.34
C ASP A 95 1.16 1.98 -9.55
N GLN A 96 1.59 2.91 -8.70
CA GLN A 96 2.99 3.36 -8.70
C GLN A 96 3.96 2.27 -8.30
N LEU A 97 3.64 1.50 -7.25
CA LEU A 97 4.50 0.42 -6.78
C LEU A 97 4.61 -0.70 -7.82
N ASP A 98 3.53 -0.99 -8.53
CA ASP A 98 3.50 -1.96 -9.61
C ASP A 98 4.34 -1.50 -10.81
N LEU A 99 4.13 -0.26 -11.25
CA LEU A 99 4.91 0.37 -12.32
C LEU A 99 6.42 0.35 -12.01
N VAL A 100 6.80 0.78 -10.81
CA VAL A 100 8.22 0.83 -10.41
C VAL A 100 8.79 -0.56 -10.20
N SER A 101 8.00 -1.50 -9.69
CA SER A 101 8.44 -2.89 -9.57
C SER A 101 8.78 -3.47 -10.94
N THR A 102 7.92 -3.23 -11.94
CA THR A 102 8.11 -3.62 -13.33
C THR A 102 9.30 -2.91 -13.98
N LEU A 103 9.44 -1.59 -13.78
CA LEU A 103 10.57 -0.81 -14.28
C LEU A 103 11.92 -1.38 -13.80
N PHE A 104 11.99 -1.80 -12.55
CA PHE A 104 13.21 -2.34 -11.96
C PHE A 104 13.48 -3.81 -12.33
N MET A 105 12.59 -4.46 -13.07
CA MET A 105 12.90 -5.75 -13.70
C MET A 105 13.68 -5.56 -15.01
N VAL A 106 13.45 -4.44 -15.71
CA VAL A 106 14.12 -4.12 -16.98
C VAL A 106 15.33 -3.18 -16.82
N GLY A 107 15.49 -2.55 -15.67
CA GLY A 107 16.60 -1.65 -15.36
C GLY A 107 17.06 -1.76 -13.91
N ALA A 108 18.22 -1.19 -13.59
CA ALA A 108 18.77 -1.22 -12.24
C ALA A 108 17.81 -0.51 -11.24
N PRO A 109 17.56 -1.10 -10.06
CA PRO A 109 16.65 -0.53 -9.08
C PRO A 109 17.20 0.79 -8.53
N ASN A 110 16.62 1.90 -8.97
CA ASN A 110 17.04 3.23 -8.53
C ASN A 110 15.90 3.97 -7.83
N VAL A 111 15.63 3.57 -6.59
CA VAL A 111 14.63 4.22 -5.72
C VAL A 111 14.98 5.69 -5.49
N MET A 112 16.26 6.06 -5.49
CA MET A 112 16.72 7.44 -5.31
C MET A 112 16.25 8.32 -6.47
N ASN A 113 16.60 7.96 -7.71
CA ASN A 113 16.19 8.71 -8.90
C ASN A 113 14.66 8.74 -9.04
N TRP A 114 13.99 7.63 -8.73
CA TRP A 114 12.53 7.61 -8.73
C TRP A 114 11.94 8.60 -7.73
N ALA A 115 12.40 8.57 -6.47
CA ALA A 115 11.90 9.46 -5.43
C ALA A 115 12.20 10.93 -5.73
N GLU A 116 13.37 11.24 -6.28
CA GLU A 116 13.72 12.59 -6.71
C GLU A 116 12.85 13.08 -7.88
N THR A 117 12.62 12.20 -8.87
CA THR A 117 11.73 12.49 -10.00
C THR A 117 10.31 12.75 -9.51
N LEU A 118 9.77 11.88 -8.65
CA LEU A 118 8.44 12.01 -8.11
C LEU A 118 8.30 13.28 -7.25
N THR A 119 9.29 13.57 -6.40
CA THR A 119 9.33 14.81 -5.60
C THR A 119 9.32 16.05 -6.50
N SER A 120 10.14 16.07 -7.56
CA SER A 120 10.19 17.18 -8.51
C SER A 120 8.88 17.35 -9.28
N CYS A 121 8.27 16.24 -9.72
CA CYS A 121 6.97 16.22 -10.39
C CYS A 121 5.81 16.67 -9.48
N LEU A 122 5.90 16.43 -8.17
CA LEU A 122 4.93 16.88 -7.18
C LEU A 122 5.15 18.36 -6.81
N ALA A 123 6.40 18.78 -6.65
CA ALA A 123 6.79 20.17 -6.40
C ALA A 123 6.29 21.10 -7.51
N ARG A 124 6.43 20.69 -8.78
CA ARG A 124 5.87 21.41 -9.94
C ARG A 124 4.35 21.59 -9.91
N LYS A 125 3.64 20.76 -9.14
CA LYS A 125 2.18 20.85 -8.95
C LYS A 125 1.79 21.54 -7.63
N GLY A 126 2.77 22.14 -6.92
CA GLY A 126 2.54 22.84 -5.66
C GLY A 126 2.59 21.95 -4.41
N TYR A 127 2.95 20.66 -4.54
CA TYR A 127 3.05 19.75 -3.39
C TYR A 127 4.48 19.69 -2.86
N VAL A 128 4.66 19.99 -1.56
CA VAL A 128 5.96 19.92 -0.88
C VAL A 128 5.94 18.80 0.15
N LEU A 129 6.81 17.81 -0.03
CA LEU A 129 7.10 16.80 0.99
C LEU A 129 8.24 17.32 1.86
N GLY A 130 8.21 17.05 3.17
CA GLY A 130 9.13 17.57 4.19
C GLY A 130 10.59 17.09 4.10
N GLY A 131 11.19 17.14 2.90
CA GLY A 131 12.54 16.73 2.56
C GLY A 131 12.60 15.63 1.49
N GLN A 132 13.57 15.72 0.58
CA GLN A 132 13.82 14.74 -0.49
C GLN A 132 14.04 13.31 0.04
N ASP A 133 14.67 13.20 1.23
CA ASP A 133 14.95 11.91 1.87
C ASP A 133 13.71 11.22 2.46
N VAL A 134 12.67 11.97 2.80
CA VAL A 134 11.45 11.41 3.38
C VAL A 134 10.80 10.48 2.38
N LEU A 135 10.54 10.97 1.16
CA LEU A 135 9.91 10.16 0.13
C LEU A 135 10.76 8.95 -0.23
N ARG A 136 12.07 9.14 -0.44
CA ARG A 136 13.00 8.05 -0.77
C ARG A 136 12.94 6.91 0.25
N ARG A 137 13.00 7.24 1.54
CA ARG A 137 12.95 6.25 2.63
C ARG A 137 11.61 5.53 2.68
N HIS A 138 10.50 6.28 2.69
CA HIS A 138 9.17 5.70 2.82
C HIS A 138 8.79 4.87 1.59
N TYR A 139 9.12 5.36 0.40
CA TYR A 139 8.90 4.65 -0.85
C TYR A 139 9.72 3.36 -0.92
N GLY A 140 11.01 3.42 -0.56
CA GLY A 140 11.87 2.23 -0.51
C GLY A 140 11.31 1.14 0.42
N GLN A 141 10.82 1.54 1.60
CA GLN A 141 10.17 0.60 2.53
C GLN A 141 8.87 0.01 1.96
N ALA A 142 8.00 0.86 1.40
CA ALA A 142 6.75 0.40 0.79
C ALA A 142 7.03 -0.59 -0.37
N LEU A 143 7.95 -0.24 -1.27
CA LEU A 143 8.34 -1.05 -2.42
C LEU A 143 8.95 -2.39 -2.01
N GLN A 144 9.84 -2.40 -1.01
CA GLN A 144 10.44 -3.63 -0.50
C GLN A 144 9.37 -4.62 -0.03
N TYR A 145 8.44 -4.16 0.81
CA TYR A 145 7.41 -5.04 1.38
C TYR A 145 6.26 -5.34 0.42
N TYR A 146 5.99 -4.45 -0.54
CA TYR A 146 5.09 -4.72 -1.64
C TYR A 146 5.60 -5.91 -2.47
N ARG A 147 6.88 -5.91 -2.87
CA ARG A 147 7.48 -7.03 -3.62
C ARG A 147 7.39 -8.36 -2.88
N VAL A 148 7.64 -8.35 -1.57
CA VAL A 148 7.47 -9.55 -0.72
C VAL A 148 6.01 -10.02 -0.72
N MET A 149 5.04 -9.10 -0.67
CA MET A 149 3.62 -9.45 -0.76
C MET A 149 3.26 -10.07 -2.12
N ILE A 150 3.76 -9.52 -3.24
CA ILE A 150 3.51 -10.05 -4.58
C ILE A 150 4.10 -11.45 -4.76
N ASP A 151 5.28 -11.71 -4.20
CA ASP A 151 5.87 -13.05 -4.17
C ASP A 151 4.98 -14.04 -3.39
N MET A 152 4.48 -13.66 -2.20
CA MET A 152 3.52 -14.48 -1.43
C MET A 152 2.22 -14.75 -2.21
N VAL A 153 1.70 -13.75 -2.93
CA VAL A 153 0.51 -13.90 -3.79
C VAL A 153 0.80 -14.90 -4.91
N SER A 154 1.92 -14.76 -5.59
CA SER A 154 2.34 -15.64 -6.69
C SER A 154 2.47 -17.09 -6.23
N GLN A 155 3.09 -17.32 -5.07
CA GLN A 155 3.19 -18.65 -4.46
C GLN A 155 1.81 -19.22 -4.13
N THR A 156 0.91 -18.41 -3.57
CA THR A 156 -0.47 -18.84 -3.24
C THR A 156 -1.25 -19.25 -4.49
N VAL A 157 -1.14 -18.49 -5.57
CA VAL A 157 -1.78 -18.80 -6.86
C VAL A 157 -1.19 -20.06 -7.48
N ASN A 158 0.14 -20.21 -7.50
CA ASN A 158 0.81 -21.40 -8.03
C ASN A 158 0.39 -22.66 -7.26
N ASN A 159 0.35 -22.60 -5.93
CA ASN A 159 -0.09 -23.72 -5.09
C ASN A 159 -1.55 -24.11 -5.38
N ALA A 160 -2.44 -23.14 -5.60
CA ALA A 160 -3.84 -23.40 -5.94
C ALA A 160 -4.01 -24.02 -7.35
N ILE A 161 -3.17 -23.61 -8.31
CA ILE A 161 -3.14 -24.20 -9.65
C ILE A 161 -2.63 -25.65 -9.58
N GLU A 162 -1.55 -25.90 -8.82
CA GLU A 162 -0.99 -27.24 -8.64
C GLU A 162 -1.94 -28.19 -7.91
N SER A 163 -2.67 -27.70 -6.89
CA SER A 163 -3.65 -28.53 -6.17
C SER A 163 -4.85 -28.88 -7.04
N SER A 164 -5.20 -28.04 -8.02
CA SER A 164 -6.31 -28.29 -8.96
C SER A 164 -5.93 -29.25 -10.10
N ARG A 165 -4.64 -29.53 -10.29
CA ARG A 165 -4.12 -30.46 -11.30
C ARG A 165 -4.01 -31.91 -10.79
N LYS A 166 -4.13 -32.11 -9.47
CA LYS A 166 -4.16 -33.43 -8.81
C LYS A 166 -5.60 -33.90 -8.66
#